data_AF-A0A1V5MDM7-F1
#
_entry.id   AF-A0A1V5MDM7-F1
#
_cell.length_a   1.000
_cell.length_b   1.000
_cell.length_c   1.000
_cell.angle_alpha   90.00
_cell.angle_beta   90.00
_cell.angle_gamma   90.00
#
_symmetry.space_group_name_H-M   'P 1'
#
loop_
_entity.id
_entity.type
_entity.pdbx_description
1 polymer ?
#
loop_
_entity_poly.entity_id
_entity_poly.type
_entity_poly.pdbx_seq_one_letter_code
_entity_poly.pdbx_strand_id
1 'polypeptide(L)'
;MFFAEVEAPGIMSIFENNLINWLLLVAFMYWVLAKFLPPAFKSREDGINATLTAAREARSQAEALLAKQKEAVANAEKEADQILDEAKKAAKDMQASIEEQTRKDVADMLAKFENAVAAERQMLVTEMRQASVKAAMELAREQLASAVTPEVRSQLLNQFMEQLETMNTSKGSMTAGSGASLSATK
;
A
#
# COMPACT_ATOMS: atom_id res chain seq x y z
N MET A 1 -97.74 -70.85 49.49
CA MET A 1 -96.42 -70.27 49.81
C MET A 1 -96.31 -68.96 49.06
N PHE A 2 -96.18 -67.87 49.81
CA PHE A 2 -95.80 -66.51 49.43
C PHE A 2 -96.62 -65.76 48.35
N PHE A 3 -97.30 -64.73 48.85
CA PHE A 3 -97.76 -63.54 48.13
C PHE A 3 -96.67 -62.97 47.22
N ALA A 4 -97.05 -62.58 46.01
CA ALA A 4 -96.36 -61.55 45.23
C ALA A 4 -97.43 -60.81 44.42
N GLU A 5 -98.06 -59.86 45.10
CA GLU A 5 -98.75 -58.73 44.49
C GLU A 5 -97.74 -57.99 43.60
N VAL A 6 -98.04 -57.80 42.32
CA VAL A 6 -97.44 -56.73 41.52
C VAL A 6 -98.58 -56.05 40.79
N GLU A 7 -98.97 -54.92 41.37
CA GLU A 7 -99.97 -54.00 40.86
C GLU A 7 -99.68 -53.62 39.40
N ALA A 8 -100.75 -53.46 38.62
CA ALA A 8 -100.68 -52.87 37.29
C ALA A 8 -100.01 -51.48 37.37
N PRO A 9 -99.00 -51.17 36.54
CA PRO A 9 -98.35 -49.87 36.58
C PRO A 9 -99.37 -48.79 36.20
N GLY A 10 -99.74 -47.96 37.17
CA GLY A 10 -100.58 -46.79 36.95
C GLY A 10 -99.95 -45.86 35.92
N ILE A 11 -100.79 -45.15 35.16
CA ILE A 11 -100.36 -44.25 34.07
C ILE A 11 -99.32 -43.21 34.56
N MET A 12 -99.35 -42.84 35.85
CA MET A 12 -98.35 -42.00 36.53
C MET A 12 -96.93 -42.61 36.56
N SER A 13 -96.76 -43.92 36.69
CA SER A 13 -95.42 -44.56 36.72
C SER A 13 -94.75 -44.59 35.34
N ILE A 14 -95.55 -44.65 34.27
CA ILE A 14 -95.07 -44.52 32.89
C ILE A 14 -94.53 -43.11 32.63
N PHE A 15 -95.14 -42.08 33.23
CA PHE A 15 -94.64 -40.70 33.14
C PHE A 15 -93.42 -40.46 34.05
N GLU A 16 -93.41 -40.96 35.28
CA GLU A 16 -92.27 -40.81 36.20
C GLU A 16 -91.01 -41.52 35.68
N ASN A 17 -91.13 -42.76 35.21
CA ASN A 17 -89.98 -43.53 34.75
C ASN A 17 -89.42 -42.99 33.41
N ASN A 18 -90.29 -42.51 32.51
CA ASN A 18 -89.85 -41.84 31.28
C ASN A 18 -89.26 -40.45 31.53
N LEU A 19 -89.79 -39.69 32.49
CA LEU A 19 -89.25 -38.37 32.85
C LEU A 19 -87.86 -38.49 33.49
N ILE A 20 -87.65 -39.49 34.35
CA ILE A 20 -86.35 -39.81 34.93
C ILE A 20 -85.35 -40.27 33.86
N ASN A 21 -85.78 -41.13 32.93
CA ASN A 21 -84.94 -41.56 31.81
C ASN A 21 -84.57 -40.38 30.88
N TRP A 22 -85.52 -39.48 30.61
CA TRP A 22 -85.28 -38.27 29.82
C TRP A 22 -84.31 -37.31 30.52
N LEU A 23 -84.48 -37.05 31.83
CA LEU A 23 -83.56 -36.22 32.61
C LEU A 23 -82.14 -36.83 32.67
N LEU A 24 -82.02 -38.15 32.81
CA LEU A 24 -80.73 -38.84 32.74
C LEU A 24 -80.08 -38.71 31.36
N LEU A 25 -80.86 -38.83 30.29
CA LEU A 25 -80.35 -38.64 28.92
C LEU A 25 -79.90 -37.20 28.69
N VAL A 26 -80.68 -36.21 29.14
CA VAL A 26 -80.31 -34.78 29.05
C VAL A 26 -79.07 -34.47 29.89
N ALA A 27 -78.97 -35.01 31.10
CA ALA A 27 -77.80 -34.83 31.96
C ALA A 27 -76.54 -35.48 31.35
N PHE A 28 -76.66 -36.69 30.78
CA PHE A 28 -75.58 -37.35 30.07
C PHE A 28 -75.17 -36.57 28.82
N MET A 29 -76.13 -36.11 28.02
CA MET A 29 -75.90 -35.27 26.84
C MET A 29 -75.21 -33.96 27.22
N TYR A 30 -75.69 -33.25 28.25
CA TYR A 30 -75.07 -32.04 28.75
C TYR A 30 -73.64 -32.29 29.23
N TRP A 31 -73.38 -33.39 29.94
CA TRP A 31 -72.03 -33.74 30.39
C TRP A 31 -71.07 -34.00 29.23
N VAL A 32 -71.53 -34.70 28.19
CA VAL A 32 -70.76 -34.93 26.95
C VAL A 32 -70.50 -33.60 26.23
N LEU A 33 -71.53 -32.77 26.00
CA LEU A 33 -71.34 -31.47 25.34
C LEU A 33 -70.42 -30.55 26.15
N ALA A 34 -70.60 -30.46 27.47
CA ALA A 34 -69.77 -29.65 28.35
C ALA A 34 -68.30 -30.12 28.36
N LYS A 35 -68.03 -31.41 28.14
CA LYS A 35 -66.66 -31.93 28.02
C LYS A 35 -66.03 -31.68 26.65
N PHE A 36 -66.81 -31.75 25.57
CA PHE A 36 -66.28 -31.67 24.19
C PHE A 36 -66.34 -30.27 23.53
N LEU A 37 -67.25 -29.38 23.93
CA LEU A 37 -67.33 -28.02 23.35
C LEU A 37 -66.18 -27.08 23.77
N PRO A 38 -65.80 -26.98 25.06
CA PRO A 38 -64.76 -26.05 25.50
C PRO A 38 -63.39 -26.21 24.80
N PRO A 39 -62.86 -27.43 24.59
CA PRO A 39 -61.55 -27.57 23.94
C PRO A 39 -61.55 -27.11 22.48
N ALA A 40 -62.68 -27.21 21.77
CA ALA A 40 -62.77 -26.78 20.37
C ALA A 40 -62.75 -25.24 20.22
N PHE A 41 -63.44 -24.51 21.11
CA PHE A 41 -63.41 -23.04 21.12
C PHE A 41 -62.06 -22.51 21.62
N LYS A 42 -61.52 -23.11 22.69
CA LYS A 42 -60.21 -22.72 23.22
C LYS A 42 -59.09 -22.94 22.21
N SER A 43 -59.09 -24.06 21.49
CA SER A 43 -58.11 -24.31 20.42
C SER A 43 -58.18 -23.28 19.29
N ARG A 44 -59.38 -22.79 18.94
CA ARG A 44 -59.54 -21.73 17.93
C ARG A 44 -59.05 -20.38 18.44
N GLU A 45 -59.39 -20.01 19.66
CA GLU A 45 -58.91 -18.77 20.30
C GLU A 45 -57.39 -18.78 20.44
N ASP A 46 -56.81 -19.88 20.93
CA ASP A 46 -55.36 -20.05 21.07
C ASP A 46 -54.67 -19.97 19.70
N GLY A 47 -55.24 -20.56 18.65
CA GLY A 47 -54.73 -20.46 17.28
C GLY A 47 -54.75 -19.02 16.72
N ILE A 48 -55.83 -18.28 16.96
CA ILE A 48 -55.93 -16.87 16.53
C ILE A 48 -54.94 -16.01 17.32
N ASN A 49 -54.84 -16.20 18.64
CA ASN A 49 -53.89 -15.48 19.47
C ASN A 49 -52.44 -15.79 19.10
N ALA A 50 -52.13 -17.05 18.80
CA ALA A 50 -50.80 -17.47 18.35
C ALA A 50 -50.45 -16.84 17.00
N THR A 51 -51.35 -16.91 16.02
CA THR A 51 -51.12 -16.31 14.69
C THR A 51 -51.00 -14.79 14.75
N LEU A 52 -51.80 -14.12 15.58
CA LEU A 52 -51.72 -12.67 15.78
C LEU A 52 -50.41 -12.28 16.48
N THR A 53 -49.97 -13.05 17.47
CA THR A 53 -48.69 -12.83 18.16
C THR A 53 -47.52 -13.03 17.21
N ALA A 54 -47.52 -14.13 16.44
CA ALA A 54 -46.51 -14.39 15.43
C ALA A 54 -46.47 -13.29 14.35
N ALA A 55 -47.63 -12.79 13.90
CA ALA A 55 -47.70 -11.70 12.94
C ALA A 55 -47.14 -10.39 13.51
N ARG A 56 -47.44 -10.06 14.78
CA ARG A 56 -46.87 -8.89 15.46
C ARG A 56 -45.35 -9.01 15.62
N GLU A 57 -44.88 -10.19 16.00
CA GLU A 57 -43.45 -10.44 16.17
C GLU A 57 -42.72 -10.36 14.84
N ALA A 58 -43.24 -11.00 13.79
CA ALA A 58 -42.68 -10.93 12.44
C ALA A 58 -42.63 -9.49 11.92
N ARG A 59 -43.68 -8.69 12.17
CA ARG A 59 -43.70 -7.27 11.81
C ARG A 59 -42.65 -6.47 12.58
N SER A 60 -42.55 -6.67 13.90
CA SER A 60 -41.55 -6.00 14.74
C SER A 60 -40.12 -6.35 14.30
N GLN A 61 -39.86 -7.63 14.02
CA GLN A 61 -38.57 -8.07 13.49
C GLN A 61 -38.29 -7.44 12.12
N ALA A 62 -39.26 -7.40 11.20
CA ALA A 62 -39.09 -6.76 9.90
C ALA A 62 -38.78 -5.26 10.02
N GLU A 63 -39.50 -4.54 10.90
CA GLU A 63 -39.25 -3.12 11.17
C GLU A 63 -37.85 -2.90 11.77
N ALA A 64 -37.42 -3.76 12.70
CA ALA A 64 -36.08 -3.72 13.27
C ALA A 64 -34.97 -4.02 12.25
N LEU A 65 -35.18 -5.00 11.37
CA LEU A 65 -34.25 -5.31 10.27
C LEU A 65 -34.15 -4.14 9.28
N LEU A 66 -35.28 -3.51 8.94
CA LEU A 66 -35.32 -2.37 8.04
C LEU A 66 -34.59 -1.17 8.64
N ALA A 67 -34.77 -0.90 9.94
CA ALA A 67 -34.02 0.13 10.65
C ALA A 67 -32.51 -0.13 10.62
N LYS A 68 -32.08 -1.36 10.93
CA LYS A 68 -30.66 -1.77 10.86
C LYS A 68 -30.08 -1.64 9.45
N GLN A 69 -30.83 -2.03 8.43
CA GLN A 69 -30.36 -1.90 7.04
C GLN A 69 -30.22 -0.43 6.62
N LYS A 70 -31.18 0.43 7.00
CA LYS A 70 -31.06 1.87 6.74
C LYS A 70 -29.85 2.48 7.43
N GLU A 71 -29.60 2.10 8.68
CA GLU A 71 -28.41 2.54 9.41
C GLU A 71 -27.13 2.03 8.74
N ALA A 72 -27.10 0.76 8.33
CA ALA A 72 -25.96 0.19 7.61
C ALA A 72 -25.68 0.91 6.28
N VAL A 73 -26.72 1.25 5.52
CA VAL A 73 -26.58 2.04 4.28
C VAL A 73 -26.05 3.44 4.58
N ALA A 74 -26.61 4.14 5.58
CA ALA A 74 -26.15 5.47 5.95
C ALA A 74 -24.69 5.48 6.44
N ASN A 75 -24.29 4.45 7.20
CA ASN A 75 -22.90 4.29 7.62
C ASN A 75 -21.99 3.98 6.43
N ALA A 76 -22.40 3.11 5.51
CA ALA A 76 -21.64 2.80 4.31
C ALA A 76 -21.47 4.02 3.39
N GLU A 77 -22.50 4.85 3.24
CA GLU A 77 -22.42 6.12 2.50
C GLU A 77 -21.42 7.08 3.16
N LYS A 78 -21.49 7.22 4.48
CA LYS A 78 -20.54 8.06 5.23
C LYS A 78 -19.09 7.56 5.12
N GLU A 79 -18.88 6.25 5.22
CA GLU A 79 -17.56 5.64 5.02
C GLU A 79 -17.06 5.85 3.59
N ALA A 80 -17.93 5.71 2.58
CA ALA A 80 -17.58 5.97 1.19
C ALA A 80 -17.17 7.43 0.96
N ASP A 81 -17.90 8.39 1.54
CA ASP A 81 -17.55 9.81 1.48
C ASP A 81 -16.21 10.10 2.17
N GLN A 82 -15.97 9.49 3.34
CA GLN A 82 -14.69 9.59 4.04
C GLN A 82 -13.54 9.04 3.21
N ILE A 83 -13.71 7.87 2.59
CA ILE A 83 -12.71 7.26 1.70
C ILE A 83 -12.43 8.17 0.50
N LEU A 84 -13.47 8.77 -0.10
CA LEU A 84 -13.31 9.70 -1.22
C LEU A 84 -12.53 10.96 -0.82
N ASP A 85 -12.80 11.52 0.35
CA ASP A 85 -12.11 12.71 0.83
C ASP A 85 -10.67 12.41 1.23
N GLU A 86 -10.41 11.28 1.87
CA GLU A 86 -9.06 10.79 2.15
C GLU A 86 -8.28 10.53 0.86
N ALA A 87 -8.89 9.88 -0.13
CA ALA A 87 -8.26 9.62 -1.42
C ALA A 87 -7.91 10.92 -2.16
N LYS A 88 -8.80 11.93 -2.15
CA LYS A 88 -8.52 13.25 -2.74
C LYS A 88 -7.37 13.96 -2.02
N LYS A 89 -7.33 13.88 -0.68
CA LYS A 89 -6.25 14.48 0.10
C LYS A 89 -4.92 13.78 -0.17
N ALA A 90 -4.90 12.45 -0.12
CA ALA A 90 -3.73 11.64 -0.44
C ALA A 90 -3.22 11.89 -1.87
N ALA A 91 -4.13 12.02 -2.85
CA ALA A 91 -3.76 12.34 -4.23
C ALA A 91 -3.09 13.72 -4.34
N LYS A 92 -3.62 14.74 -3.64
CA LYS A 92 -3.02 16.08 -3.62
C LYS A 92 -1.65 16.08 -2.93
N ASP A 93 -1.53 15.41 -1.79
CA ASP A 93 -0.28 15.31 -1.03
C ASP A 93 0.78 14.55 -1.85
N MET A 94 0.37 13.46 -2.53
CA MET A 94 1.25 12.71 -3.43
C MET A 94 1.68 13.54 -4.62
N GLN A 95 0.77 14.29 -5.25
CA GLN A 95 1.11 15.19 -6.35
C GLN A 95 2.14 16.24 -5.89
N ALA A 96 1.91 16.89 -4.75
CA ALA A 96 2.83 17.88 -4.20
C ALA A 96 4.21 17.26 -3.88
N SER A 97 4.23 16.07 -3.29
CA SER A 97 5.46 15.35 -2.99
C SER A 97 6.23 14.94 -4.26
N ILE A 98 5.53 14.48 -5.31
CA ILE A 98 6.16 14.12 -6.59
C ILE A 98 6.72 15.37 -7.27
N GLU A 99 5.99 16.49 -7.26
CA GLU A 99 6.48 17.75 -7.83
C GLU A 99 7.72 18.26 -7.09
N GLU A 100 7.74 18.19 -5.75
CA GLU A 100 8.91 18.55 -4.96
C GLU A 100 10.10 17.62 -5.24
N GLN A 101 9.88 16.30 -5.26
CA GLN A 101 10.92 15.34 -5.54
C GLN A 101 11.47 15.50 -6.95
N THR A 102 10.60 15.68 -7.95
CA THR A 102 11.02 15.91 -9.34
C THR A 102 11.84 17.19 -9.47
N ARG A 103 11.46 18.28 -8.78
CA ARG A 103 12.26 19.51 -8.77
C ARG A 103 13.66 19.28 -8.18
N LYS A 104 13.76 18.53 -7.08
CA LYS A 104 15.06 18.16 -6.48
C LYS A 104 15.89 17.28 -7.42
N ASP A 105 15.27 16.25 -7.98
CA ASP A 105 15.95 15.31 -8.89
C ASP A 105 16.45 16.02 -10.16
N VAL A 106 15.66 16.94 -10.72
CA VAL A 106 16.07 17.75 -11.87
C VAL A 106 17.22 18.70 -11.50
N ALA A 107 17.18 19.35 -10.34
CA ALA A 107 18.25 20.21 -9.89
C ALA A 107 19.57 19.42 -9.68
N ASP A 108 19.48 18.25 -9.06
CA ASP A 108 20.63 17.35 -8.87
C ASP A 108 21.17 16.83 -10.21
N MET A 109 20.28 16.50 -11.14
CA MET A 109 20.65 16.08 -12.49
C MET A 109 21.37 17.19 -13.25
N LEU A 110 20.87 18.42 -13.17
CA LEU A 110 21.51 19.60 -13.78
C LEU A 110 22.90 19.84 -13.18
N ALA A 111 23.02 19.81 -11.85
CA ALA A 111 24.31 19.98 -11.17
C ALA A 111 25.31 18.88 -11.58
N LYS A 112 24.87 17.62 -11.68
CA LYS A 112 25.71 16.52 -12.17
C LYS A 112 26.11 16.71 -13.63
N PHE A 113 25.18 17.16 -14.47
CA PHE A 113 25.43 17.42 -15.89
C PHE A 113 26.44 18.57 -16.08
N GLU A 114 26.30 19.67 -15.35
CA GLU A 114 27.24 20.79 -15.39
C GLU A 114 28.65 20.36 -14.96
N ASN A 115 28.75 19.56 -13.88
CA ASN A 115 30.02 19.00 -13.44
C ASN A 115 30.64 18.05 -14.47
N ALA A 116 29.82 17.20 -15.11
CA ALA A 116 30.28 16.31 -16.17
C ALA A 116 30.78 17.10 -17.38
N VAL A 117 30.03 18.12 -17.84
CA VAL A 117 30.43 18.99 -18.95
C VAL A 117 31.73 19.74 -18.63
N ALA A 118 31.89 20.23 -17.40
CA ALA A 118 33.12 20.90 -16.97
C ALA A 118 34.33 19.94 -17.00
N ALA A 119 34.15 18.71 -16.49
CA ALA A 119 35.18 17.68 -16.53
C ALA A 119 35.55 17.29 -17.97
N GLU A 120 34.55 17.07 -18.83
CA GLU A 120 34.70 16.73 -20.24
C GLU A 120 35.46 17.84 -21.00
N ARG A 121 35.10 19.11 -20.76
CA ARG A 121 35.82 20.26 -21.34
C ARG A 121 37.29 20.28 -20.93
N GLN A 122 37.59 20.02 -19.66
CA GLN A 122 38.96 19.98 -19.17
C GLN A 122 39.77 18.83 -19.80
N MET A 123 39.14 17.67 -19.97
CA MET A 123 39.73 16.54 -20.69
C MET A 123 40.01 16.90 -22.14
N LEU A 124 39.04 17.45 -22.86
CA LEU A 124 39.18 17.87 -24.26
C LEU A 124 40.28 18.91 -24.44
N VAL A 125 40.38 19.91 -23.57
CA VAL A 125 41.47 20.91 -23.62
C VAL A 125 42.84 20.24 -23.45
N THR A 126 42.94 19.26 -22.56
CA THR A 126 44.18 18.52 -22.33
C THR A 126 44.55 17.67 -23.54
N GLU A 127 43.57 16.99 -24.13
CA GLU A 127 43.74 16.17 -25.34
C GLU A 127 44.11 17.02 -26.57
N MET A 128 43.44 18.15 -26.79
CA MET A 128 43.78 19.09 -27.86
C MET A 128 45.19 19.65 -27.72
N ARG A 129 45.66 19.94 -26.49
CA ARG A 129 47.05 20.35 -26.24
C ARG A 129 48.03 19.24 -26.60
N GLN A 130 47.77 18.00 -26.19
CA GLN A 130 48.62 16.86 -26.52
C GLN A 130 48.68 16.61 -28.04
N ALA A 131 47.53 16.67 -28.71
CA ALA A 131 47.44 16.56 -30.17
C ALA A 131 48.23 17.67 -30.87
N SER A 132 48.12 18.91 -30.41
CA SER A 132 48.86 20.06 -30.95
C SER A 132 50.37 19.92 -30.77
N VAL A 133 50.82 19.48 -29.58
CA VAL A 133 52.25 19.20 -29.32
C VAL A 133 52.76 18.10 -30.23
N LYS A 134 51.99 17.02 -30.40
CA LYS A 134 52.36 15.90 -31.28
C LYS A 134 52.49 16.36 -32.74
N ALA A 135 51.51 17.12 -33.24
CA ALA A 135 51.54 17.67 -34.59
C ALA A 135 52.72 18.64 -34.81
N ALA A 136 53.00 19.52 -33.85
CA ALA A 136 54.16 20.42 -33.91
C ALA A 136 55.48 19.66 -33.91
N MET A 137 55.62 18.59 -33.10
CA MET A 137 56.81 17.74 -33.12
C MET A 137 56.97 16.96 -34.42
N GLU A 138 55.88 16.53 -35.05
CA GLU A 138 55.91 15.83 -36.33
C GLU A 138 56.36 16.77 -37.45
N LEU A 139 55.81 17.98 -37.51
CA LEU A 139 56.24 19.02 -38.44
C LEU A 139 57.70 19.44 -38.20
N ALA A 140 58.11 19.59 -36.94
CA ALA A 140 59.51 19.91 -36.61
C ALA A 140 60.47 18.79 -37.03
N ARG A 141 60.07 17.52 -36.88
CA ARG A 141 60.86 16.37 -37.38
C ARG A 141 61.00 16.39 -38.89
N GLU A 142 59.92 16.66 -39.61
CA GLU A 142 59.93 16.76 -41.07
C GLU A 142 60.79 17.93 -41.56
N GLN A 143 60.61 19.12 -40.97
CA GLN A 143 61.40 20.30 -41.30
C GLN A 143 62.88 20.10 -40.96
N LEU A 144 63.20 19.51 -39.80
CA LEU A 144 64.57 19.19 -39.43
C LEU A 144 65.19 18.17 -40.38
N ALA A 145 64.47 17.11 -40.75
CA ALA A 145 64.94 16.13 -41.73
C ALA A 145 65.26 16.78 -43.09
N SER A 146 64.48 17.79 -43.50
CA SER A 146 64.75 18.57 -44.72
C SER A 146 65.89 19.60 -44.60
N ALA A 147 66.19 20.06 -43.38
CA ALA A 147 67.18 21.10 -43.10
C ALA A 147 68.57 20.57 -42.68
N VAL A 148 68.72 19.25 -42.48
CA VAL A 148 70.03 18.63 -42.18
C VAL A 148 70.87 18.56 -43.45
N THR A 149 71.60 19.64 -43.72
CA THR A 149 72.70 19.67 -44.68
C THR A 149 74.03 19.31 -44.00
N PRO A 150 75.07 18.89 -44.76
CA PRO A 150 76.39 18.54 -44.20
C PRO A 150 77.01 19.63 -43.32
N GLU A 151 76.75 20.90 -43.63
CA GLU A 151 77.26 22.08 -42.91
C GLU A 151 76.62 22.25 -41.52
N VAL A 152 75.32 21.98 -41.40
CA VAL A 152 74.61 22.05 -40.10
C VAL A 152 75.12 20.94 -39.17
N ARG A 153 75.46 19.77 -39.73
CA ARG A 153 75.98 18.63 -38.97
C ARG A 153 77.35 18.88 -38.36
N SER A 154 78.24 19.60 -39.06
CA SER A 154 79.56 19.97 -38.54
C SER A 154 79.47 21.05 -37.47
N GLN A 155 78.58 22.03 -37.61
CA GLN A 155 78.31 23.05 -36.60
C GLN A 155 77.73 22.45 -35.31
N LEU A 156 76.77 21.51 -35.41
CA LEU A 156 76.25 20.78 -34.24
C LEU A 156 77.35 19.97 -33.54
N LEU A 157 78.25 19.31 -34.31
CA LEU A 157 79.36 18.54 -33.73
C LEU A 157 80.30 19.46 -32.93
N ASN A 158 80.63 20.63 -33.47
CA ASN A 158 81.48 21.60 -32.79
C ASN A 158 80.81 22.14 -31.50
N GLN A 159 79.52 22.49 -31.55
CA GLN A 159 78.78 22.89 -30.33
C GLN A 159 78.68 21.76 -29.30
N PHE A 160 78.55 20.51 -29.74
CA PHE A 160 78.52 19.36 -28.83
C PHE A 160 79.88 19.15 -28.14
N MET A 161 80.97 19.32 -28.88
CA MET A 161 82.33 19.29 -28.32
C MET A 161 82.54 20.44 -27.32
N GLU A 162 82.07 21.65 -27.63
CA GLU A 162 82.13 22.81 -26.73
C GLU A 162 81.26 22.62 -25.47
N GLN A 163 80.07 22.02 -25.58
CA GLN A 163 79.25 21.65 -24.42
C GLN A 163 79.90 20.58 -23.53
N LEU A 164 80.58 19.61 -24.13
CA LEU A 164 81.35 18.61 -23.38
C LEU A 164 82.55 19.24 -22.68
N GLU A 165 83.23 20.18 -23.34
CA GLU A 165 84.34 20.93 -22.75
C GLU A 165 83.85 21.78 -21.57
N THR A 166 82.76 22.55 -21.73
CA THR A 166 82.18 23.40 -20.67
C THR A 166 81.61 22.59 -19.50
N MET A 167 81.03 21.41 -19.73
CA MET A 167 80.66 20.49 -18.64
C MET A 167 81.88 19.92 -17.93
N ASN A 168 82.97 19.63 -18.65
CA ASN A 168 84.21 19.12 -18.05
C ASN A 168 84.94 20.20 -17.25
N THR A 169 84.97 21.45 -17.72
CA THR A 169 85.52 22.59 -16.98
C THR A 169 84.65 22.98 -15.78
N SER A 170 83.33 22.91 -15.90
CA SER A 170 82.40 23.09 -14.77
C SER A 170 82.60 22.02 -13.69
N LYS A 171 82.91 20.77 -14.08
CA LYS A 171 83.19 19.67 -13.14
C LYS A 171 84.60 19.76 -12.53
N GLY A 172 85.56 20.37 -13.23
CA GLY A 172 86.93 20.61 -12.75
C GLY A 172 87.09 21.76 -11.75
N SER A 173 86.18 22.75 -11.73
CA SER A 173 86.27 23.89 -10.78
C SER A 173 85.71 23.61 -9.38
N MET A 174 84.97 22.51 -9.17
CA MET A 174 84.42 22.15 -7.85
C MET A 174 85.35 21.29 -6.96
N THR A 175 86.49 20.81 -7.47
CA THR A 175 87.39 19.92 -6.69
C THR A 175 88.66 20.60 -6.16
N ALA A 176 88.97 21.84 -6.55
CA ALA A 176 90.19 22.55 -6.12
C ALA A 176 89.99 23.52 -4.92
N GLY A 177 88.78 23.66 -4.36
CA GLY A 177 88.47 24.65 -3.31
C GLY A 177 88.11 24.10 -1.92
N SER A 178 87.93 22.78 -1.74
CA SER A 178 87.42 22.20 -0.48
C SER A 178 88.52 21.52 0.35
N GLY A 179 89.60 22.25 0.62
CA GLY A 179 90.78 21.75 1.32
C GLY A 179 91.36 22.73 2.35
N ALA A 180 90.55 23.59 2.97
CA ALA A 180 90.97 24.34 4.17
C ALA A 180 89.74 24.91 4.89
N SER A 181 89.74 24.84 6.23
CA SER A 181 88.77 25.38 7.19
C SER A 181 87.56 24.51 7.55
N LEU A 182 87.83 23.48 8.38
CA LEU A 182 86.92 23.12 9.49
C LEU A 182 87.76 22.58 10.64
N SER A 183 88.59 23.46 11.20
CA SER A 183 89.08 23.38 12.56
C SER A 183 88.73 24.69 13.27
N ALA A 184 88.40 24.58 14.55
CA ALA A 184 88.00 25.61 15.50
C ALA A 184 86.48 25.91 15.58
N THR A 185 85.79 25.44 16.62
CA THR A 185 85.62 26.12 17.93
C THR A 185 84.48 27.14 17.89
N LYS A 186 83.27 26.74 18.31
CA LYS A 186 82.68 27.00 19.64
C LYS A 186 81.24 26.53 19.66
#